data_AF-A0A9D3Z0A9-F1
#
_entry.id   AF-A0A9D3Z0A9-F1
#
_cell.length_a   1.000
_cell.length_b   1.000
_cell.length_c   1.000
_cell.angle_alpha   90.00
_cell.angle_beta   90.00
_cell.angle_gamma   90.00
#
_symmetry.space_group_name_H-M   'P 1'
#
loop_
_entity.id
_entity.type
_entity.pdbx_description
1 polymer ?
#
loop_
_entity_poly.entity_id
_entity_poly.type
_entity_poly.pdbx_seq_one_letter_code
_entity_poly.pdbx_strand_id
1 'polypeptide(L)'
;MLLLLLLLLLLLLLLLLLLLLLLLLLLLLLLLLLLLLLLLLLLLLLLLLLLLLLVLLLLVLLPPPPPPPPRLLLLLLLLLPLLLLLLPLLLLLPLLLLLLLLLLLLLLLLLLLLLLLLLLLLLLLLLLLLLLLLLQLLLLLLLLLLLLLLLLLLLLLLLHHHHHHHHHSQ
;
A
#
# COMPACT_ATOMS: atom_id res chain seq x y z
N MET A 1 18.03 27.51 7.53
CA MET A 1 17.46 26.45 8.39
C MET A 1 16.16 25.88 7.82
N LEU A 2 15.14 26.70 7.54
CA LEU A 2 13.84 26.21 7.06
C LEU A 2 13.90 25.47 5.69
N LEU A 3 14.69 25.98 4.73
CA LEU A 3 14.91 25.30 3.45
C LEU A 3 15.52 23.89 3.62
N LEU A 4 16.46 23.74 4.56
CA LEU A 4 17.09 22.45 4.87
C LEU A 4 16.09 21.46 5.48
N LEU A 5 15.24 21.95 6.39
CA LEU A 5 14.15 21.15 6.98
C LEU A 5 13.18 20.66 5.90
N LEU A 6 12.79 21.55 4.97
CA LEU A 6 11.92 21.20 3.85
C LEU A 6 12.54 20.12 2.96
N LEU A 7 13.83 20.27 2.61
CA LEU A 7 14.56 19.28 1.81
C LEU A 7 14.64 17.93 2.51
N LEU A 8 14.95 17.91 3.81
CA LEU A 8 15.02 16.69 4.62
C LEU A 8 13.65 15.99 4.68
N LEU A 9 12.58 16.74 4.90
CA LEU A 9 11.21 16.22 4.91
C LEU A 9 10.85 15.58 3.56
N LEU A 10 11.20 16.26 2.46
CA LEU A 10 10.96 15.76 1.10
C LEU A 10 11.75 14.47 0.82
N LEU A 11 13.02 14.41 1.25
CA LEU A 11 13.84 13.21 1.09
C LEU A 11 13.29 12.02 1.89
N LEU A 12 12.91 12.26 3.15
CA LEU A 12 12.32 11.24 4.02
C LEU A 12 11.02 10.70 3.42
N LEU A 13 10.18 11.59 2.89
CA LEU A 13 8.97 11.21 2.18
C LEU A 13 9.28 10.33 0.97
N LEU A 14 10.22 10.75 0.11
CA LEU A 14 10.58 10.00 -1.08
C LEU A 14 11.05 8.58 -0.72
N LEU A 15 11.87 8.46 0.32
CA LEU A 15 12.35 7.18 0.82
C LEU A 15 11.19 6.31 1.35
N LEU A 16 10.29 6.89 2.14
CA LEU A 16 9.13 6.19 2.69
C LEU A 16 8.19 5.71 1.58
N LEU A 17 7.94 6.55 0.58
CA LEU A 17 7.16 6.21 -0.61
C LEU A 17 7.80 5.06 -1.39
N LEU A 18 9.12 5.13 -1.61
CA LEU A 18 9.86 4.07 -2.31
C LEU A 18 9.79 2.74 -1.55
N LEU A 19 10.01 2.76 -0.24
CA LEU A 19 9.93 1.56 0.61
C LEU A 19 8.54 0.94 0.54
N LEU A 20 7.49 1.77 0.61
CA LEU A 20 6.13 1.26 0.55
C LEU A 20 5.75 0.77 -0.85
N LEU A 21 6.23 1.41 -1.91
CA LEU A 21 6.08 0.93 -3.28
C LEU A 21 6.75 -0.45 -3.46
N LEU A 22 7.95 -0.63 -2.89
CA LEU A 22 8.64 -1.93 -2.92
C LEU A 22 7.83 -3.00 -2.17
N LEU A 23 7.30 -2.66 -0.99
CA LEU A 23 6.43 -3.57 -0.24
C LEU A 23 5.17 -3.94 -1.02
N LEU A 24 4.54 -2.96 -1.69
CA LEU A 24 3.37 -3.17 -2.54
C LEU A 24 3.70 -4.14 -3.69
N LEU A 25 4.84 -3.93 -4.36
CA LEU A 25 5.31 -4.80 -5.44
C LEU A 25 5.56 -6.23 -4.95
N LEU A 26 6.20 -6.39 -3.79
CA LEU A 26 6.45 -7.70 -3.19
C LEU A 26 5.13 -8.43 -2.86
N LEU A 27 4.17 -7.70 -2.27
CA LEU A 27 2.86 -8.25 -1.94
C LEU A 27 2.08 -8.65 -3.20
N LEU A 28 2.15 -7.85 -4.26
CA LEU A 28 1.55 -8.15 -5.56
C LEU A 28 2.19 -9.41 -6.19
N LEU A 29 3.51 -9.54 -6.13
CA LEU A 29 4.21 -10.74 -6.61
C LEU A 29 3.78 -11.99 -5.84
N LEU A 30 3.67 -11.88 -4.51
CA LEU A 30 3.17 -12.97 -3.66
C LEU A 30 1.74 -13.36 -4.02
N LEU A 31 0.85 -12.38 -4.24
CA LEU A 31 -0.52 -12.60 -4.68
C LEU A 31 -0.56 -13.37 -6.02
N LEU A 32 0.27 -12.95 -6.99
CA LEU A 32 0.37 -13.59 -8.30
C LEU A 32 0.84 -15.05 -8.17
N LEU A 33 1.86 -15.29 -7.35
CA LEU A 33 2.39 -16.64 -7.10
C LEU A 33 1.33 -17.54 -6.47
N LEU A 34 0.60 -17.03 -5.47
CA LEU A 34 -0.47 -17.76 -4.80
C LEU A 34 -1.61 -18.09 -5.77
N LEU A 35 -2.00 -17.13 -6.62
CA LEU A 35 -3.01 -17.33 -7.65
C LEU A 35 -2.58 -18.42 -8.64
N LEU A 36 -1.32 -18.40 -9.09
CA LEU A 36 -0.76 -19.42 -9.98
C LEU A 36 -0.78 -20.81 -9.30
N LEU A 37 -0.39 -20.89 -8.03
CA LEU A 37 -0.44 -22.13 -7.25
C LEU A 37 -1.87 -22.66 -7.13
N LEU A 38 -2.84 -21.79 -6.82
CA LEU A 38 -4.25 -22.14 -6.76
C LEU A 38 -4.73 -22.69 -8.11
N LEU A 39 -4.40 -22.03 -9.22
CA LEU A 39 -4.75 -22.48 -10.57
C LEU A 39 -4.17 -23.86 -10.88
N LEU A 40 -2.88 -24.08 -10.59
CA LEU A 40 -2.20 -25.37 -10.77
C LEU A 40 -2.89 -26.48 -9.96
N LEU A 41 -3.23 -26.19 -8.70
CA LEU A 41 -3.90 -27.13 -7.81
C LEU A 41 -5.30 -27.50 -8.31
N LEU A 42 -6.07 -26.51 -8.77
CA LEU A 42 -7.38 -26.72 -9.37
C LEU A 42 -7.29 -27.55 -10.66
N LEU A 43 -6.29 -27.30 -11.50
CA LEU A 43 -6.02 -28.09 -12.72
C LEU A 43 -5.69 -29.54 -12.36
N LEU A 44 -4.84 -29.76 -11.35
CA LEU A 44 -4.49 -31.10 -10.87
C LEU A 44 -5.71 -31.84 -10.34
N LEU A 45 -6.54 -31.17 -9.53
CA LEU A 45 -7.79 -31.72 -9.01
C LEU A 45 -8.73 -32.11 -10.17
N LEU A 46 -8.91 -31.23 -11.16
CA LEU A 46 -9.73 -31.49 -12.34
C LEU A 46 -9.24 -32.72 -13.11
N LEU A 47 -7.93 -32.81 -13.35
CA LEU A 47 -7.33 -33.94 -14.05
C LEU A 47 -7.51 -35.26 -13.28
N LEU A 48 -7.36 -35.23 -11.95
CA LEU A 48 -7.59 -36.39 -11.09
C LEU A 48 -9.06 -36.82 -11.12
N LEU A 49 -10.00 -35.87 -11.07
CA LEU A 49 -11.44 -36.16 -11.19
C LEU A 49 -11.79 -36.73 -12.57
N LEU A 50 -11.22 -36.19 -13.65
CA LEU A 50 -11.39 -36.70 -15.01
C LEU A 50 -10.86 -38.13 -15.13
N LEU A 51 -9.67 -38.41 -14.59
CA LEU A 51 -9.08 -39.74 -14.59
C LEU A 51 -9.96 -40.73 -13.81
N LEU A 52 -10.43 -40.34 -12.63
CA LEU A 52 -11.33 -41.16 -11.82
C LEU A 52 -12.63 -41.47 -12.59
N LEU A 53 -13.23 -40.46 -13.23
CA LEU A 53 -14.42 -40.63 -14.07
C LEU A 53 -14.18 -41.59 -15.23
N LEU A 54 -13.04 -41.46 -15.92
CA LEU A 54 -12.66 -42.34 -17.02
C LEU A 54 -12.51 -43.79 -16.55
N VAL A 55 -11.84 -44.01 -15.41
CA VAL A 55 -11.68 -45.34 -14.81
C VAL A 55 -13.04 -45.93 -14.45
N LEU A 56 -13.92 -45.15 -13.82
CA LEU A 56 -15.29 -45.59 -13.50
C LEU A 56 -16.09 -45.93 -14.77
N LEU A 57 -15.99 -45.12 -15.82
CA LEU A 57 -16.65 -45.37 -17.10
C LEU A 57 -16.15 -46.67 -17.74
N LEU A 58 -14.84 -46.90 -17.76
CA LEU A 58 -14.24 -48.12 -18.28
C LEU A 58 -14.69 -49.36 -17.48
N LEU A 59 -14.79 -49.25 -16.16
CA LEU A 59 -15.30 -50.34 -15.31
C LEU A 59 -16.77 -50.68 -15.59
N VAL A 60 -17.58 -49.70 -16.01
CA VAL A 60 -19.00 -49.91 -16.36
C VAL A 60 -19.16 -50.48 -17.78
N LEU A 61 -18.34 -50.03 -18.73
CA LEU A 61 -18.47 -50.41 -20.14
C LEU A 61 -17.77 -51.74 -20.50
N LEU A 62 -16.72 -52.12 -19.78
CA LEU A 62 -16.01 -53.36 -20.02
C LEU A 62 -16.74 -54.55 -19.38
N PRO A 63 -16.68 -55.75 -19.99
CA PRO A 63 -17.21 -56.96 -19.35
C PRO A 63 -16.51 -57.20 -18.00
N PRO A 64 -17.21 -57.82 -17.02
CA PRO A 64 -16.67 -57.99 -15.68
C PRO A 64 -15.35 -58.77 -15.74
N PRO A 65 -14.24 -58.23 -15.20
CA PRO A 65 -12.97 -58.94 -15.20
C PRO A 65 -13.05 -60.18 -14.30
N PRO A 66 -12.19 -61.19 -14.52
CA PRO A 66 -12.06 -62.30 -13.58
C PRO A 66 -11.72 -61.78 -12.17
N PRO A 67 -12.10 -62.50 -11.10
CA PRO A 67 -11.91 -62.05 -9.73
C PRO A 67 -10.41 -61.74 -9.48
N PRO A 68 -10.07 -60.54 -8.97
CA PRO A 68 -8.69 -60.17 -8.76
C PRO A 68 -8.04 -61.06 -7.69
N PRO A 69 -6.73 -61.35 -7.81
CA PRO A 69 -6.01 -62.11 -6.79
C PRO A 69 -6.11 -61.43 -5.41
N PRO A 70 -6.14 -62.20 -4.31
CA PRO A 70 -6.39 -61.69 -2.95
C PRO A 70 -5.38 -60.62 -2.50
N ARG A 71 -4.15 -60.66 -3.03
CA ARG A 71 -3.13 -59.62 -2.76
C ARG A 71 -3.54 -58.24 -3.30
N LEU A 72 -4.16 -58.19 -4.48
CA LEU A 72 -4.64 -56.94 -5.06
C LEU A 72 -5.87 -56.43 -4.30
N LEU A 73 -6.74 -57.33 -3.82
CA LEU A 73 -7.87 -56.95 -2.96
C LEU A 73 -7.42 -56.31 -1.65
N LEU A 74 -6.41 -56.87 -0.98
CA LEU A 74 -5.83 -56.29 0.24
C LEU A 74 -5.21 -54.91 -0.02
N LEU A 75 -4.50 -54.76 -1.14
CA LEU A 75 -3.91 -53.48 -1.53
C LEU A 75 -5.00 -52.44 -1.82
N LEU A 76 -6.08 -52.81 -2.52
CA LEU A 76 -7.21 -51.93 -2.80
C LEU A 76 -7.96 -51.54 -1.53
N LEU A 77 -8.17 -52.50 -0.62
CA LEU A 77 -8.78 -52.26 0.69
C LEU A 77 -7.96 -51.27 1.53
N LEU A 78 -6.64 -51.29 1.42
CA LEU A 78 -5.75 -50.36 2.12
C LEU A 78 -5.69 -48.98 1.44
N LEU A 79 -5.70 -48.94 0.10
CA LEU A 79 -5.67 -47.69 -0.66
C LEU A 79 -6.98 -46.91 -0.61
N LEU A 80 -8.13 -47.59 -0.53
CA LEU A 80 -9.44 -46.93 -0.57
C LEU A 80 -9.65 -45.95 0.62
N PRO A 81 -9.41 -46.34 1.89
CA PRO A 81 -9.48 -45.39 3.02
C PRO A 81 -8.50 -44.23 2.87
N LEU A 82 -7.29 -44.47 2.35
CA LEU A 82 -6.29 -43.44 2.12
C LEU A 82 -6.80 -42.41 1.10
N LEU A 83 -7.39 -42.87 -0.01
CA LEU A 83 -7.97 -42.01 -1.05
C LEU A 83 -9.17 -41.21 -0.51
N LEU A 84 -10.03 -41.86 0.28
CA LEU A 84 -11.18 -41.21 0.93
C LEU A 84 -10.73 -40.12 1.93
N LEU A 85 -9.57 -40.26 2.55
CA LEU A 85 -9.00 -39.25 3.44
C LEU A 85 -8.28 -38.12 2.66
N LEU A 86 -7.58 -38.46 1.58
CA LEU A 86 -6.84 -37.49 0.75
C LEU A 86 -7.77 -36.58 -0.06
N LEU A 87 -8.92 -37.07 -0.52
CA LEU A 87 -9.83 -36.29 -1.36
C LEU A 87 -10.39 -35.04 -0.63
N PRO A 88 -10.94 -35.14 0.60
CA PRO A 88 -11.32 -33.96 1.38
C PRO A 88 -10.15 -33.00 1.63
N LEU A 89 -8.95 -33.51 1.91
CA LEU A 89 -7.76 -32.68 2.11
C LEU A 89 -7.41 -31.89 0.83
N LEU A 90 -7.45 -32.56 -0.32
CA LEU A 90 -7.20 -31.94 -1.62
C LEU A 90 -8.27 -30.91 -1.98
N LEU A 91 -9.51 -31.06 -1.51
CA LEU A 91 -10.58 -30.06 -1.68
C LEU A 91 -10.48 -28.90 -0.69
N LEU A 92 -10.01 -29.14 0.53
CA LEU A 92 -9.82 -28.12 1.56
C LEU A 92 -8.63 -27.20 1.23
N LEU A 93 -7.57 -27.72 0.61
CA LEU A 93 -6.38 -26.94 0.30
C LEU A 93 -6.66 -25.74 -0.64
N PRO A 94 -7.38 -25.87 -1.77
CA PRO A 94 -7.79 -24.73 -2.60
C PRO A 94 -8.62 -23.70 -1.83
N LEU A 95 -9.50 -24.15 -0.93
CA LEU A 95 -10.32 -23.26 -0.11
C LEU A 95 -9.46 -22.44 0.87
N LEU A 96 -8.49 -23.08 1.51
CA LEU A 96 -7.53 -22.41 2.39
C LEU A 96 -6.66 -21.41 1.60
N LEU A 97 -6.20 -21.78 0.41
CA LEU A 97 -5.43 -20.89 -0.47
C LEU A 97 -6.28 -19.69 -0.93
N LEU A 98 -7.56 -19.90 -1.25
CA LEU A 98 -8.49 -18.83 -1.60
C LEU A 98 -8.71 -17.87 -0.43
N LEU A 99 -8.88 -18.39 0.79
CA LEU A 99 -9.01 -17.56 1.99
C LEU A 99 -7.74 -16.74 2.23
N LEU A 100 -6.56 -17.36 2.09
CA LEU A 100 -5.27 -16.66 2.18
C LEU A 100 -5.15 -15.57 1.11
N LEU A 101 -5.59 -15.84 -0.12
CA LEU A 101 -5.61 -14.87 -1.21
C LEU A 101 -6.48 -13.67 -0.87
N LEU A 102 -7.68 -13.92 -0.35
CA LEU A 102 -8.61 -12.87 0.08
C LEU A 102 -8.03 -12.04 1.23
N LEU A 103 -7.37 -12.67 2.20
CA LEU A 103 -6.69 -11.97 3.29
C LEU A 103 -5.55 -11.08 2.77
N LEU A 104 -4.72 -11.59 1.86
CA LEU A 104 -3.64 -10.81 1.25
C LEU A 104 -4.19 -9.64 0.42
N LEU A 105 -5.29 -9.84 -0.29
CA LEU A 105 -5.97 -8.77 -1.02
C LEU A 105 -6.49 -7.69 -0.08
N LEU A 106 -7.08 -8.08 1.05
CA LEU A 106 -7.54 -7.13 2.09
C LEU A 106 -6.35 -6.35 2.68
N LEU A 107 -5.24 -7.04 2.97
CA LEU A 107 -4.00 -6.41 3.44
C LEU A 107 -3.47 -5.41 2.41
N LEU A 108 -3.47 -5.77 1.12
CA LEU A 108 -3.07 -4.89 0.02
C LEU A 108 -3.93 -3.62 -0.02
N LEU A 109 -5.25 -3.78 0.09
CA LEU A 109 -6.19 -2.66 0.12
C LEU A 109 -5.94 -1.75 1.33
N LEU A 110 -5.72 -2.33 2.51
CA LEU A 110 -5.42 -1.58 3.73
C LEU A 110 -4.11 -0.81 3.59
N LEU A 111 -3.07 -1.42 3.02
CA LEU A 111 -1.79 -0.78 2.77
C LEU A 111 -1.93 0.39 1.79
N LEU A 112 -2.72 0.21 0.72
CA LEU A 112 -3.03 1.27 -0.24
C LEU A 112 -3.77 2.44 0.44
N LEU A 113 -4.74 2.15 1.30
CA LEU A 113 -5.47 3.16 2.05
C LEU A 113 -4.54 3.93 3.00
N LEU A 114 -3.65 3.22 3.69
CA LEU A 114 -2.65 3.81 4.57
C LEU A 114 -1.70 4.73 3.80
N LEU A 115 -1.25 4.31 2.61
CA LEU A 115 -0.45 5.14 1.70
C LEU A 115 -1.17 6.43 1.36
N LEU A 116 -2.45 6.34 0.96
CA LEU A 116 -3.25 7.49 0.59
C LEU A 116 -3.40 8.46 1.77
N LEU A 117 -3.67 7.94 2.96
CA LEU A 117 -3.80 8.73 4.18
C LEU A 117 -2.48 9.44 4.54
N LEU A 118 -1.36 8.73 4.47
CA LEU A 118 -0.03 9.27 4.71
C LEU A 118 0.30 10.40 3.72
N LEU A 119 0.01 10.18 2.43
CA LEU A 119 0.20 11.18 1.39
C LEU A 119 -0.64 12.43 1.66
N LEU A 120 -1.90 12.26 2.05
CA LEU A 120 -2.80 13.35 2.39
C LEU A 120 -2.29 14.13 3.62
N LEU A 121 -1.89 13.43 4.68
CA LEU A 121 -1.34 14.04 5.89
C LEU A 121 -0.10 14.87 5.56
N LEU A 122 0.78 14.35 4.71
CA LEU A 122 1.97 15.07 4.31
C LEU A 122 1.63 16.28 3.43
N LEU A 123 0.70 16.16 2.48
CA LEU A 123 0.24 17.29 1.69
C LEU A 123 -0.31 18.41 2.60
N LEU A 124 -1.07 18.05 3.62
CA LEU A 124 -1.58 18.98 4.63
C LEU A 124 -0.44 19.65 5.42
N LEU A 125 0.57 18.88 5.85
CA LEU A 125 1.75 19.41 6.54
C LEU A 125 2.52 20.40 5.67
N LEU A 126 2.72 20.07 4.39
CA LEU A 126 3.37 20.94 3.42
C LEU A 126 2.59 22.24 3.22
N LEU A 127 1.26 22.15 3.09
CA LEU A 127 0.38 23.31 2.98
C LEU A 127 0.47 24.20 4.22
N LEU A 128 0.49 23.61 5.41
CA LEU A 128 0.64 24.33 6.67
C LEU A 128 1.98 25.07 6.73
N LEU A 129 3.08 24.40 6.36
CA LEU A 129 4.41 25.01 6.31
C LEU A 129 4.46 26.17 5.31
N LEU A 130 3.83 26.02 4.14
CA LEU A 130 3.71 27.09 3.15
C LEU A 130 2.91 28.28 3.70
N LEU A 131 1.80 28.02 4.40
CA LEU A 131 1.00 29.07 5.03
C LEU A 131 1.80 29.84 6.09
N LEU A 132 2.58 29.12 6.92
CA LEU A 132 3.46 29.74 7.92
C LEU A 132 4.52 30.63 7.27
N LEU A 133 5.12 30.17 6.16
CA LEU A 133 6.06 30.98 5.37
C LEU A 133 5.41 32.26 4.84
N LEU A 134 4.20 32.14 4.27
CA LEU A 134 3.45 33.29 3.76
C LEU A 134 3.15 34.31 4.87
N LEU A 135 2.72 33.81 6.05
CA LEU A 135 2.44 34.66 7.20
C LEU A 135 3.70 35.36 7.71
N GLN A 136 4.83 34.65 7.77
CA GLN A 136 6.12 35.25 8.15
C GLN A 136 6.54 36.34 7.17
N LEU A 137 6.35 36.12 5.86
CA LEU A 137 6.63 37.11 4.84
C LEU A 137 5.75 38.36 5.01
N LEU A 138 4.46 38.18 5.27
CA LEU A 138 3.51 39.27 5.52
C LEU A 138 3.93 40.10 6.75
N LEU A 139 4.31 39.44 7.85
CA LEU A 139 4.79 40.13 9.06
C LEU A 139 6.06 40.94 8.79
N LEU A 140 6.99 40.39 8.02
CA LEU A 140 8.22 41.10 7.64
C LEU A 140 7.90 42.34 6.79
N LEU A 141 6.96 42.21 5.85
CA LEU A 141 6.49 43.34 5.04
C LEU A 141 5.83 44.43 5.90
N LEU A 142 4.99 44.04 6.86
CA LEU A 142 4.36 44.98 7.80
C LEU A 142 5.41 45.72 8.63
N LEU A 143 6.41 45.02 9.14
CA LEU A 143 7.50 45.61 9.93
C LEU A 143 8.31 46.60 9.08
N LEU A 144 8.63 46.25 7.84
CA LEU A 144 9.27 47.14 6.88
C LEU A 144 8.46 48.42 6.66
N LEU A 145 7.14 48.28 6.47
CA LEU A 145 6.24 49.42 6.30
C LEU A 145 6.24 50.34 7.52
N LEU A 146 6.19 49.75 8.72
CA LEU A 146 6.22 50.50 9.99
C LEU A 146 7.55 51.26 10.17
N LEU A 147 8.68 50.62 9.85
CA LEU A 147 9.99 51.29 9.85
C LEU A 147 10.02 52.47 8.87
N LEU A 148 9.48 52.30 7.67
CA LEU A 148 9.40 53.35 6.67
C LEU A 148 8.54 54.53 7.15
N LEU A 149 7.41 54.26 7.81
CA LEU A 149 6.56 55.28 8.43
C LEU A 149 7.30 56.04 9.54
N LEU A 150 8.03 55.34 10.41
CA LEU A 150 8.82 55.97 11.47
C LEU A 150 9.93 56.87 10.89
N LEU A 151 10.62 56.41 9.85
CA LEU A 151 11.62 57.22 9.15
C LEU A 151 11.00 58.49 8.55
N LEU A 152 9.82 58.36 7.93
CA LEU A 152 9.07 59.51 7.40
C LEU A 152 8.71 60.51 8.51
N LEU A 153 8.23 60.02 9.65
CA LEU A 153 7.89 60.87 10.81
C LEU A 153 9.11 61.60 11.35
N LEU A 154 10.26 60.91 11.49
CA LEU A 154 11.51 61.53 11.91
C LEU A 154 11.96 62.62 10.92
N LEU A 155 11.86 62.35 9.62
CA LEU A 155 12.17 63.34 8.58
C LEU A 155 11.28 64.58 8.72
N LEU A 156 9.97 64.40 8.92
CA LEU A 156 9.03 65.51 9.12
C LEU A 156 9.35 66.32 10.38
N LEU A 157 9.71 65.66 11.48
CA LEU A 157 10.11 66.32 12.72
C LEU A 157 11.39 67.16 12.53
N LEU A 158 12.39 66.61 11.83
CA LEU A 158 13.62 67.33 11.51
C LEU A 158 13.34 68.58 10.66
N LEU A 159 12.50 68.45 9.63
CA LEU A 159 12.09 69.57 8.78
C LEU A 159 11.34 70.63 9.59
N HIS A 160 10.43 70.21 10.48
CA HIS A 160 9.69 71.14 11.33
C HIS A 160 10.61 71.90 12.29
N HIS A 161 11.54 71.19 12.93
CA HIS A 161 12.49 71.80 13.86
C HIS A 161 13.38 72.83 13.16
N HIS A 162 13.87 72.49 11.96
CA HIS A 162 14.68 73.39 11.16
C HIS A 162 13.90 74.67 10.77
N HIS A 163 12.63 74.53 10.37
CA HIS A 163 11.77 75.66 10.05
C HIS A 163 11.52 76.56 11.27
N HIS A 164 11.30 75.99 12.45
CA HIS A 164 11.05 76.77 13.65
C HIS A 164 12.28 77.55 14.12
N HIS A 165 13.47 76.97 14.00
CA HIS A 165 14.71 77.68 14.32
C HIS A 165 14.97 78.87 13.40
N HIS A 166 14.71 78.73 12.09
CA HIS A 166 14.88 79.85 11.17
C HIS A 166 13.94 81.03 11.43
N HIS A 167 12.70 80.77 11.87
CA HIS A 167 11.77 81.85 12.22
C HIS A 167 12.12 82.60 13.51
N HIS A 168 12.80 81.96 14.46
CA HIS A 168 13.23 82.64 15.69
C HIS A 168 14.54 83.42 15.55
N SER A 169 15.27 83.23 14.45
CA SER A 169 16.52 83.93 14.14
C SER A 169 16.35 85.21 13.31
N GLN A 170 15.12 85.70 13.15
CA GLN A 170 14.78 86.98 12.51
C GLN A 170 14.15 87.91 13.54
#